data_AF-A0A9D4X6A8-F1
#
_entry.id   AF-A0A9D4X6A8-F1
#
_cell.length_a   1.000
_cell.length_b   1.000
_cell.length_c   1.000
_cell.angle_alpha   90.00
_cell.angle_beta   90.00
_cell.angle_gamma   90.00
#
_symmetry.space_group_name_H-M   'P 1'
#
loop_
_entity.id
_entity.type
_entity.pdbx_description
1 polymer ?
#
loop_
_entity_poly.entity_id
_entity_poly.type
_entity_poly.pdbx_seq_one_letter_code
_entity_poly.pdbx_strand_id
1 'polypeptide(L)'
;MLDGNLDSSSDISESKVWFALYHPKADVRRTTLRDINSSGILKNKAFVSEGLVDIQEAILRQLDDKDLTVVQATLNVDGLQNVLGASKLIETLQTVLRRCVGKLLSGSTDNVSLTGEVAVTCLKKAISYFHDHSDYLKNIAAMIFPLLLAMPQTQGLNLKALVLLNKFNWPLYQNVAVSSSEETTLILGSLSSINLKVINNLASNFMAHPEDNIVWFVERCNDSELSKTLFFFVLLQSLLLVKSKG
;
A
#
# COMPACT_ATOMS: atom_id res chain seq x y z
N MET A 1 22.51 47.00 23.47
CA MET A 1 22.81 45.78 22.69
C MET A 1 21.59 44.89 22.80
N LEU A 2 20.85 44.73 21.70
CA LEU A 2 19.71 43.83 21.59
C LEU A 2 20.25 42.54 20.97
N ASP A 3 20.36 41.48 21.76
CA ASP A 3 20.67 40.15 21.24
C ASP A 3 19.41 39.59 20.59
N GLY A 4 19.47 39.54 19.25
CA GLY A 4 18.50 38.84 18.43
C GLY A 4 18.72 37.34 18.56
N ASN A 5 17.91 36.69 19.40
CA ASN A 5 17.74 35.25 19.33
C ASN A 5 16.75 34.96 18.19
N LEU A 6 17.30 34.81 16.97
CA LEU A 6 16.59 34.28 15.81
C LEU A 6 16.44 32.76 15.98
N ASP A 7 15.54 32.35 16.87
CA ASP A 7 14.93 31.03 16.77
C ASP A 7 13.92 31.08 15.61
N SER A 8 14.43 30.89 14.40
CA SER A 8 13.63 30.73 13.19
C SER A 8 13.06 29.31 13.11
N SER A 9 12.27 28.88 14.10
CA SER A 9 11.31 27.82 13.85
C SER A 9 10.17 28.46 13.05
N SER A 10 9.98 27.99 11.82
CA SER A 10 8.82 28.34 11.01
C SER A 10 7.56 27.83 11.74
N ASP A 11 7.00 28.66 12.62
CA ASP A 11 5.75 28.37 13.33
C ASP A 11 4.59 28.44 12.33
N ILE A 12 4.38 27.33 11.65
CA ILE A 12 3.17 27.11 10.87
C ILE A 12 2.01 27.10 11.87
N SER A 13 1.15 28.12 11.81
CA SER A 13 -0.04 28.21 12.66
C SER A 13 -0.96 27.00 12.47
N GLU A 14 -1.20 26.27 13.56
CA GLU A 14 -2.01 25.04 13.59
C GLU A 14 -3.40 25.22 12.97
N SER A 15 -4.09 26.30 13.32
CA SER A 15 -5.41 26.61 12.76
C SER A 15 -5.36 26.84 11.25
N LYS A 16 -4.32 27.52 10.74
CA LYS A 16 -4.13 27.71 9.28
C LYS A 16 -3.91 26.37 8.57
N VAL A 17 -3.15 25.45 9.16
CA VAL A 17 -2.94 24.10 8.60
C VAL A 17 -4.25 23.36 8.53
N TRP A 18 -4.99 23.33 9.64
CA TRP A 18 -6.26 22.65 9.70
C TRP A 18 -7.22 23.17 8.63
N PHE A 19 -7.43 24.50 8.56
CA PHE A 19 -8.29 25.08 7.52
C PHE A 19 -7.79 24.80 6.09
N ALA A 20 -6.48 24.82 5.87
CA ALA A 20 -5.92 24.58 4.55
C ALA A 20 -6.04 23.11 4.11
N LEU A 21 -5.99 22.15 5.04
CA LEU A 21 -6.27 20.72 4.79
C LEU A 21 -7.75 20.45 4.47
N TYR A 22 -8.68 21.30 4.90
CA TYR A 22 -10.10 21.21 4.54
C TYR A 22 -10.52 22.09 3.36
N HIS A 23 -9.56 22.81 2.77
CA HIS A 23 -9.85 23.77 1.72
C HIS A 23 -10.45 23.09 0.47
N PRO A 24 -11.46 23.69 -0.20
CA PRO A 24 -12.13 23.05 -1.34
C PRO A 24 -11.22 22.79 -2.55
N LYS A 25 -10.20 23.63 -2.78
CA LYS A 25 -9.22 23.46 -3.86
C LYS A 25 -8.13 22.45 -3.50
N ALA A 26 -7.96 21.42 -4.32
CA ALA A 26 -6.95 20.37 -4.16
C ALA A 26 -5.52 20.92 -4.10
N ASP A 27 -5.20 21.94 -4.91
CA ASP A 27 -3.85 22.54 -4.91
C ASP A 27 -3.47 23.15 -3.57
N VAL A 28 -4.43 23.71 -2.82
CA VAL A 28 -4.18 24.27 -1.48
C VAL A 28 -3.88 23.16 -0.49
N ARG A 29 -4.67 22.06 -0.51
CA ARG A 29 -4.43 20.89 0.34
C ARG A 29 -3.07 20.26 0.04
N ARG A 30 -2.75 20.08 -1.25
CA ARG A 30 -1.47 19.53 -1.72
C ARG A 30 -0.28 20.38 -1.29
N THR A 31 -0.38 21.70 -1.43
CA THR A 31 0.69 22.63 -1.01
C THR A 31 0.90 22.56 0.50
N THR A 32 -0.19 22.56 1.27
CA THR A 32 -0.14 22.43 2.73
C THR A 32 0.57 21.15 3.18
N LEU A 33 0.27 20.01 2.55
CA LEU A 33 0.96 18.74 2.84
C LEU A 33 2.45 18.80 2.52
N ARG A 34 2.84 19.50 1.45
CA ARG A 34 4.25 19.71 1.10
C ARG A 34 4.96 20.59 2.12
N ASP A 35 4.29 21.61 2.63
CA ASP A 35 4.82 22.51 3.66
C ASP A 35 5.00 21.76 4.99
N ILE A 36 4.01 20.94 5.39
CA ILE A 36 4.08 20.02 6.54
C ILE A 36 5.27 19.06 6.40
N ASN A 37 5.47 18.49 5.21
CA ASN A 37 6.59 17.57 4.98
C ASN A 37 7.94 18.30 5.10
N SER A 38 8.02 19.51 4.56
CA SER A 38 9.25 20.31 4.53
C SER A 38 9.64 20.83 5.91
N SER A 39 8.67 21.11 6.79
CA SER A 39 8.92 21.53 8.16
C SER A 39 9.41 20.39 9.08
N GLY A 40 9.23 19.13 8.68
CA GLY A 40 9.63 17.96 9.47
C GLY A 40 8.84 17.81 10.78
N ILE A 41 7.71 18.51 10.91
CA ILE A 41 6.90 18.62 12.13
C ILE A 41 6.45 17.26 12.68
N LEU A 42 6.21 16.28 11.79
CA LEU A 42 5.78 14.92 12.14
C LEU A 42 6.94 13.96 12.47
N LYS A 43 8.21 14.40 12.34
CA LYS A 43 9.39 13.60 12.72
C LYS A 43 9.66 13.63 14.22
N ASN A 44 9.24 14.69 14.90
CA ASN A 44 9.48 14.87 16.34
C ASN A 44 8.36 14.22 17.16
N LYS A 45 8.67 13.18 17.94
CA LYS A 45 7.71 12.54 18.85
C LYS A 45 7.10 13.49 19.90
N ALA A 46 7.78 14.61 20.18
CA ALA A 46 7.27 15.67 21.07
C ALA A 46 6.10 16.47 20.47
N PHE A 47 5.85 16.34 19.16
CA PHE A 47 4.78 17.02 18.43
C PHE A 47 3.42 16.30 18.50
N VAL A 48 3.23 15.43 19.50
CA VAL A 48 1.98 14.66 19.73
C VAL A 48 1.31 15.18 21.01
N SER A 49 1.16 16.50 21.14
CA SER A 49 0.39 17.13 22.21
C SER A 49 -1.11 17.16 21.87
N GLU A 50 -1.98 17.27 22.89
CA GLU A 50 -3.45 17.16 22.76
C GLU A 50 -4.08 18.16 21.76
N GLY A 51 -3.44 19.30 21.48
CA GLY A 51 -3.92 20.28 20.48
C GLY A 51 -3.75 19.84 19.02
N LEU A 52 -2.90 18.84 18.75
CA LEU A 52 -2.50 18.42 17.40
C LEU A 52 -3.23 17.18 16.90
N VAL A 53 -4.05 16.54 17.74
CA VAL A 53 -4.86 15.37 17.36
C VAL A 53 -5.77 15.72 16.18
N ASP A 54 -6.35 16.93 16.16
CA ASP A 54 -7.21 17.39 15.08
C ASP A 54 -6.47 17.57 13.75
N ILE A 55 -5.20 17.99 13.79
CA ILE A 55 -4.36 18.14 12.60
C ILE A 55 -3.90 16.77 12.11
N GLN A 56 -3.52 15.88 13.02
CA GLN A 56 -3.11 14.51 12.69
C GLN A 56 -4.25 13.76 11.98
N GLU A 57 -5.44 13.83 12.53
CA GLU A 57 -6.65 13.29 11.93
C GLU A 57 -6.98 13.98 10.59
N ALA A 58 -6.81 15.31 10.49
CA ALA A 58 -6.99 16.04 9.24
C ALA A 58 -6.01 15.61 8.14
N ILE A 59 -4.75 15.29 8.50
CA ILE A 59 -3.73 14.75 7.58
C ILE A 59 -4.14 13.35 7.13
N LEU A 60 -4.53 12.45 8.05
CA LEU A 60 -4.91 11.09 7.67
C LEU A 60 -6.12 11.10 6.73
N ARG A 61 -7.11 11.98 6.97
CA ARG A 61 -8.28 12.15 6.08
C ARG A 61 -7.90 12.52 4.64
N GLN A 62 -6.73 13.10 4.40
CA GLN A 62 -6.26 13.38 3.05
C GLN A 62 -5.93 12.11 2.25
N LEU A 63 -5.73 10.95 2.89
CA LEU A 63 -5.64 9.67 2.19
C LEU A 63 -6.97 9.28 1.54
N ASP A 64 -8.10 9.73 2.08
CA ASP A 64 -9.43 9.51 1.51
C ASP A 64 -9.83 10.57 0.47
N ASP A 65 -8.95 11.52 0.15
CA ASP A 65 -9.23 12.60 -0.82
C ASP A 65 -9.65 12.05 -2.20
N LYS A 66 -10.56 12.77 -2.87
CA LYS A 66 -11.03 12.44 -4.22
C LYS A 66 -9.94 12.69 -5.27
N ASP A 67 -9.08 13.68 -5.03
CA ASP A 67 -7.96 14.05 -5.88
C ASP A 67 -6.72 13.21 -5.52
N LEU A 68 -6.28 12.37 -6.46
CA LEU A 68 -5.15 11.47 -6.24
C LEU A 68 -3.81 12.21 -6.05
N THR A 69 -3.69 13.47 -6.49
CA THR A 69 -2.47 14.26 -6.25
C THR A 69 -2.35 14.67 -4.78
N VAL A 70 -3.49 14.84 -4.09
CA VAL A 70 -3.52 15.10 -2.63
C VAL A 70 -3.18 13.82 -1.87
N VAL A 71 -3.76 12.68 -2.29
CA VAL A 71 -3.43 11.37 -1.71
C VAL A 71 -1.93 11.06 -1.87
N GLN A 72 -1.37 11.29 -3.06
CA GLN A 72 0.06 11.11 -3.33
C GLN A 72 0.93 12.02 -2.44
N ALA A 73 0.55 13.30 -2.29
CA ALA A 73 1.26 14.21 -1.41
C ALA A 73 1.22 13.75 0.05
N THR A 74 0.06 13.24 0.51
CA THR A 74 -0.12 12.73 1.88
C THR A 74 0.76 11.50 2.13
N LEU A 75 0.77 10.53 1.22
CA LEU A 75 1.63 9.35 1.32
C LEU A 75 3.11 9.70 1.38
N ASN A 76 3.51 10.82 0.77
CA ASN A 76 4.88 11.32 0.75
C ASN A 76 5.25 12.20 1.96
N VAL A 77 4.32 12.43 2.89
CA VAL A 77 4.64 13.10 4.16
C VAL A 77 5.50 12.16 5.02
N ASP A 78 6.68 12.63 5.40
CA ASP A 78 7.58 11.94 6.31
C ASP A 78 6.99 11.91 7.73
N GLY A 79 7.11 10.76 8.40
CA GLY A 79 6.57 10.60 9.76
C GLY A 79 5.06 10.35 9.80
N LEU A 80 4.42 10.07 8.65
CA LEU A 80 3.00 9.71 8.60
C LEU A 80 2.64 8.54 9.54
N GLN A 81 3.56 7.60 9.77
CA GLN A 81 3.37 6.50 10.73
C GLN A 81 3.27 6.95 12.19
N ASN A 82 3.66 8.18 12.51
CA ASN A 82 3.59 8.76 13.85
C ASN A 82 2.27 9.52 14.08
N VAL A 83 1.48 9.75 13.03
CA VAL A 83 0.29 10.60 13.06
C VAL A 83 -0.85 9.94 13.83
N LEU A 84 -1.02 8.62 13.72
CA LEU A 84 -2.12 7.89 14.36
C LEU A 84 -1.72 6.44 14.69
N GLY A 85 -2.60 5.76 15.44
CA GLY A 85 -2.41 4.35 15.77
C GLY A 85 -2.25 3.46 14.53
N ALA A 86 -1.34 2.49 14.62
CA ALA A 86 -0.96 1.58 13.55
C ALA A 86 -2.17 0.90 12.85
N SER A 87 -3.19 0.47 13.63
CA SER A 87 -4.41 -0.14 13.09
C SER A 87 -5.17 0.79 12.15
N LYS A 88 -5.33 2.06 12.53
CA LYS A 88 -6.08 3.02 11.72
C LYS A 88 -5.34 3.34 10.43
N LEU A 89 -4.02 3.50 10.51
CA LEU A 89 -3.19 3.78 9.34
C LEU A 89 -3.22 2.63 8.33
N ILE A 90 -3.10 1.37 8.77
CA ILE A 90 -3.13 0.23 7.85
C ILE A 90 -4.49 0.07 7.16
N GLU A 91 -5.60 0.30 7.87
CA GLU A 91 -6.95 0.31 7.29
C GLU A 91 -7.12 1.41 6.23
N THR A 92 -6.60 2.60 6.48
CA THR A 92 -6.67 3.70 5.52
C THR A 92 -5.79 3.41 4.30
N LEU A 93 -4.59 2.85 4.47
CA LEU A 93 -3.74 2.41 3.36
C LEU A 93 -4.42 1.30 2.54
N GLN A 94 -5.07 0.34 3.18
CA GLN A 94 -5.89 -0.69 2.51
C GLN A 94 -6.99 -0.06 1.65
N THR A 95 -7.67 0.96 2.18
CA THR A 95 -8.73 1.67 1.47
C THR A 95 -8.19 2.43 0.24
N VAL A 96 -7.06 3.12 0.38
CA VAL A 96 -6.36 3.78 -0.73
C VAL A 96 -6.02 2.79 -1.84
N LEU A 97 -5.40 1.65 -1.48
CA LEU A 97 -5.01 0.63 -2.44
C LEU A 97 -6.23 0.06 -3.16
N ARG A 98 -7.27 -0.32 -2.43
CA ARG A 98 -8.52 -0.86 -2.99
C ARG A 98 -9.16 0.11 -3.98
N ARG A 99 -9.20 1.41 -3.65
CA ARG A 99 -9.72 2.46 -4.55
C ARG A 99 -8.87 2.59 -5.82
N CYS A 100 -7.56 2.52 -5.71
CA CYS A 100 -6.67 2.58 -6.87
C CYS A 100 -6.86 1.36 -7.78
N VAL A 101 -6.91 0.15 -7.20
CA VAL A 101 -7.16 -1.09 -7.95
C VAL A 101 -8.53 -1.04 -8.63
N GLY A 102 -9.57 -0.61 -7.94
CA GLY A 102 -10.91 -0.45 -8.50
C GLY A 102 -10.94 0.53 -9.69
N LYS A 103 -10.23 1.66 -9.60
CA LYS A 103 -10.08 2.62 -10.71
C LYS A 103 -9.33 2.03 -11.92
N LEU A 104 -8.29 1.23 -11.68
CA LEU A 104 -7.55 0.58 -12.77
C LEU A 104 -8.42 -0.48 -13.46
N LEU A 105 -9.12 -1.31 -12.68
CA LEU A 105 -9.98 -2.37 -13.22
C LEU A 105 -11.21 -1.83 -13.97
N SER A 106 -11.71 -0.64 -13.62
CA SER A 106 -12.83 -0.03 -14.34
C SER A 106 -12.47 0.43 -15.75
N GLY A 107 -11.19 0.39 -16.13
CA GLY A 107 -10.73 0.73 -17.48
C GLY A 107 -10.77 2.22 -17.80
N SER A 108 -10.90 3.09 -16.79
CA SER A 108 -10.80 4.54 -16.98
C SER A 108 -9.38 4.88 -17.46
N THR A 109 -9.29 5.62 -18.57
CA THR A 109 -8.00 6.10 -19.09
C THR A 109 -7.45 7.30 -18.32
N ASP A 110 -8.28 7.93 -17.49
CA ASP A 110 -7.90 9.13 -16.76
C ASP A 110 -6.95 8.77 -15.62
N ASN A 111 -5.78 9.41 -15.60
CA ASN A 111 -4.82 9.30 -14.51
C ASN A 111 -4.36 7.85 -14.20
N VAL A 112 -4.33 6.94 -15.20
CA VAL A 112 -3.84 5.55 -15.01
C VAL A 112 -2.44 5.53 -14.41
N SER A 113 -1.52 6.36 -14.93
CA SER A 113 -0.15 6.47 -14.43
C SER A 113 -0.12 6.91 -12.95
N LEU A 114 -0.84 7.98 -12.61
CA LEU A 114 -0.91 8.49 -11.24
C LEU A 114 -1.59 7.49 -10.30
N THR A 115 -2.65 6.83 -10.74
CA THR A 115 -3.36 5.80 -9.96
C THR A 115 -2.42 4.63 -9.63
N GLY A 116 -1.66 4.16 -10.62
CA GLY A 116 -0.63 3.14 -10.41
C GLY A 116 0.48 3.62 -9.47
N GLU A 117 0.94 4.87 -9.60
CA GLU A 117 1.95 5.45 -8.72
C GLU A 117 1.50 5.54 -7.27
N VAL A 118 0.27 6.01 -7.03
CA VAL A 118 -0.35 6.08 -5.69
C VAL A 118 -0.46 4.69 -5.08
N ALA A 119 -0.94 3.70 -5.84
CA ALA A 119 -1.04 2.32 -5.36
C ALA A 119 0.33 1.74 -4.95
N VAL A 120 1.35 1.96 -5.77
CA VAL A 120 2.73 1.50 -5.49
C VAL A 120 3.31 2.21 -4.27
N THR A 121 3.12 3.53 -4.17
CA THR A 121 3.58 4.32 -3.03
C THR A 121 2.91 3.84 -1.75
N CYS A 122 1.59 3.60 -1.79
CA CYS A 122 0.83 3.05 -0.68
C CYS A 122 1.37 1.69 -0.20
N LEU A 123 1.64 0.76 -1.12
CA LEU A 123 2.23 -0.54 -0.79
C LEU A 123 3.62 -0.41 -0.17
N LYS A 124 4.48 0.44 -0.77
CA LYS A 124 5.83 0.71 -0.23
C LYS A 124 5.75 1.23 1.20
N LYS A 125 4.84 2.16 1.47
CA LYS A 125 4.63 2.73 2.80
C LYS A 125 4.14 1.67 3.79
N ALA A 126 3.12 0.88 3.41
CA ALA A 126 2.62 -0.22 4.24
C ALA A 126 3.72 -1.20 4.62
N ILE A 127 4.53 -1.66 3.65
CA ILE A 127 5.67 -2.54 3.92
C ILE A 127 6.68 -1.84 4.83
N SER A 128 7.12 -0.62 4.51
CA SER A 128 8.13 0.09 5.29
C SER A 128 7.72 0.34 6.74
N TYR A 129 6.44 0.60 7.00
CA TYR A 129 5.94 0.92 8.34
C TYR A 129 5.70 -0.33 9.19
N PHE A 130 5.32 -1.45 8.57
CA PHE A 130 4.75 -2.57 9.29
C PHE A 130 5.43 -3.93 9.05
N HIS A 131 6.44 -4.05 8.17
CA HIS A 131 7.07 -5.34 7.88
C HIS A 131 7.72 -6.02 9.09
N ASP A 132 8.21 -5.25 10.07
CA ASP A 132 8.80 -5.77 11.31
C ASP A 132 7.76 -6.05 12.41
N HIS A 133 6.48 -5.73 12.18
CA HIS A 133 5.40 -5.92 13.14
C HIS A 133 4.59 -7.17 12.78
N SER A 134 4.81 -8.26 13.51
CA SER A 134 4.13 -9.56 13.29
C SER A 134 2.61 -9.42 13.20
N ASP A 135 2.04 -8.54 14.01
CA ASP A 135 0.59 -8.34 14.13
C ASP A 135 -0.03 -7.77 12.85
N TYR A 136 0.75 -7.01 12.07
CA TYR A 136 0.31 -6.35 10.84
C TYR A 136 0.79 -7.06 9.57
N LEU A 137 1.70 -8.02 9.69
CA LEU A 137 2.23 -8.77 8.56
C LEU A 137 1.12 -9.46 7.75
N LYS A 138 0.12 -10.06 8.43
CA LYS A 138 -1.06 -10.66 7.79
C LYS A 138 -1.88 -9.65 6.98
N ASN A 139 -1.98 -8.40 7.46
CA ASN A 139 -2.73 -7.33 6.80
C ASN A 139 -2.01 -6.84 5.54
N ILE A 140 -0.68 -6.73 5.59
CA ILE A 140 0.13 -6.39 4.41
C ILE A 140 0.07 -7.53 3.39
N ALA A 141 0.16 -8.79 3.85
CA ALA A 141 0.01 -9.94 2.98
C ALA A 141 -1.33 -9.89 2.23
N ALA A 142 -2.43 -9.61 2.94
CA ALA A 142 -3.76 -9.50 2.34
C ALA A 142 -3.87 -8.33 1.34
N MET A 143 -3.18 -7.20 1.58
CA MET A 143 -3.09 -6.09 0.62
C MET A 143 -2.42 -6.49 -0.69
N ILE A 144 -1.35 -7.27 -0.61
CA ILE A 144 -0.55 -7.68 -1.77
C ILE A 144 -1.23 -8.81 -2.53
N PHE A 145 -1.92 -9.71 -1.83
CA PHE A 145 -2.49 -10.94 -2.39
C PHE A 145 -3.26 -10.76 -3.72
N PRO A 146 -4.27 -9.87 -3.82
CA PRO A 146 -5.02 -9.70 -5.07
C PRO A 146 -4.15 -9.16 -6.23
N LEU A 147 -3.01 -8.54 -5.93
CA LEU A 147 -2.10 -7.99 -6.94
C LEU A 147 -1.14 -9.02 -7.51
N LEU A 148 -1.08 -10.22 -6.93
CA LEU A 148 -0.25 -11.31 -7.45
C LEU A 148 -0.85 -11.94 -8.72
N LEU A 149 -2.14 -11.72 -8.97
CA LEU A 149 -2.79 -12.10 -10.22
C LEU A 149 -2.69 -10.95 -11.23
N ALA A 150 -1.83 -11.11 -12.24
CA ALA A 150 -1.62 -10.10 -13.26
C ALA A 150 -2.79 -10.03 -14.24
N MET A 151 -3.36 -8.83 -14.38
CA MET A 151 -4.44 -8.52 -15.33
C MET A 151 -3.96 -7.46 -16.33
N PRO A 152 -4.50 -7.42 -17.56
CA PRO A 152 -4.12 -6.40 -18.55
C PRO A 152 -4.24 -4.96 -18.02
N GLN A 153 -5.32 -4.66 -17.29
CA GLN A 153 -5.62 -3.33 -16.77
C GLN A 153 -4.69 -2.91 -15.61
N THR A 154 -4.15 -3.88 -14.88
CA THR A 154 -3.33 -3.64 -13.68
C THR A 154 -1.88 -4.10 -13.84
N GLN A 155 -1.45 -4.52 -15.03
CA GLN A 155 -0.17 -5.17 -15.27
C GLN A 155 1.00 -4.42 -14.62
N GLY A 156 1.09 -3.09 -14.83
CA GLY A 156 2.15 -2.28 -14.25
C GLY A 156 2.15 -2.25 -12.71
N LEU A 157 0.98 -2.32 -12.08
CA LEU A 157 0.86 -2.44 -10.63
C LEU A 157 1.19 -3.86 -10.15
N ASN A 158 0.71 -4.89 -10.86
CA ASN A 158 0.96 -6.29 -10.52
C ASN A 158 2.47 -6.62 -10.53
N LEU A 159 3.19 -6.20 -11.56
CA LEU A 159 4.63 -6.42 -11.68
C LEU A 159 5.40 -5.74 -10.54
N LYS A 160 5.06 -4.48 -10.22
CA LYS A 160 5.67 -3.77 -9.10
C LYS A 160 5.35 -4.44 -7.75
N ALA A 161 4.15 -4.99 -7.58
CA ALA A 161 3.81 -5.77 -6.39
C ALA A 161 4.67 -7.03 -6.26
N LEU A 162 4.90 -7.76 -7.36
CA LEU A 162 5.79 -8.92 -7.39
C LEU A 162 7.25 -8.57 -7.04
N VAL A 163 7.73 -7.40 -7.48
CA VAL A 163 9.08 -6.91 -7.10
C VAL A 163 9.14 -6.55 -5.62
N LEU A 164 8.08 -5.94 -5.07
CA LEU A 164 8.02 -5.56 -3.65
C LEU A 164 8.02 -6.75 -2.69
N LEU A 165 7.62 -7.95 -3.14
CA LEU A 165 7.71 -9.17 -2.33
C LEU A 165 9.11 -9.48 -1.82
N ASN A 166 10.17 -9.04 -2.53
CA ASN A 166 11.55 -9.21 -2.07
C ASN A 166 11.83 -8.50 -0.73
N LYS A 167 10.97 -7.57 -0.32
CA LYS A 167 11.08 -6.82 0.93
C LYS A 167 10.12 -7.30 2.02
N PHE A 168 9.44 -8.42 1.80
CA PHE A 168 8.33 -8.87 2.63
C PHE A 168 8.43 -10.36 2.93
N ASN A 169 8.75 -10.68 4.19
CA ASN A 169 8.99 -12.05 4.63
C ASN A 169 7.69 -12.75 5.05
N TRP A 170 6.91 -13.23 4.09
CA TRP A 170 5.69 -14.01 4.33
C TRP A 170 5.83 -15.42 3.73
N PRO A 171 5.61 -16.50 4.51
CA PRO A 171 5.86 -17.87 4.06
C PRO A 171 5.17 -18.23 2.74
N LEU A 172 3.92 -17.81 2.57
CA LEU A 172 3.16 -18.08 1.35
C LEU A 172 3.78 -17.43 0.10
N TYR A 173 4.57 -16.36 0.25
CA TYR A 173 5.14 -15.60 -0.87
C TYR A 173 6.60 -15.98 -1.18
N GLN A 174 7.14 -16.99 -0.51
CA GLN A 174 8.48 -17.49 -0.80
C GLN A 174 8.58 -17.93 -2.28
N ASN A 175 9.66 -17.54 -2.96
CA ASN A 175 9.90 -17.83 -4.37
C ASN A 175 8.83 -17.28 -5.35
N VAL A 176 7.88 -16.46 -4.90
CA VAL A 176 6.91 -15.77 -5.77
C VAL A 176 7.49 -14.46 -6.32
N ALA A 177 8.39 -13.84 -5.57
CA ALA A 177 8.99 -12.56 -5.91
C ALA A 177 9.73 -12.61 -7.26
N VAL A 178 9.72 -11.47 -7.95
CA VAL A 178 10.40 -11.28 -9.23
C VAL A 178 11.53 -10.27 -9.03
N SER A 179 12.69 -10.50 -9.64
CA SER A 179 13.78 -9.53 -9.60
C SER A 179 13.46 -8.27 -10.43
N SER A 180 14.05 -7.13 -10.11
CA SER A 180 13.86 -5.91 -10.92
C SER A 180 14.37 -6.06 -12.36
N SER A 181 15.36 -6.93 -12.60
CA SER A 181 15.82 -7.27 -13.95
C SER A 181 14.83 -8.17 -14.71
N GLU A 182 14.12 -9.06 -14.00
CA GLU A 182 13.05 -9.85 -14.58
C GLU A 182 11.81 -9.02 -14.90
N GLU A 183 11.55 -7.90 -14.20
CA GLU A 183 10.42 -7.00 -14.48
C GLU A 183 10.39 -6.56 -15.96
N THR A 184 11.53 -6.15 -16.50
CA THR A 184 11.65 -5.74 -17.92
C THR A 184 11.38 -6.89 -18.88
N THR A 185 11.76 -8.12 -18.50
CA THR A 185 11.52 -9.33 -19.31
C THR A 185 10.05 -9.76 -19.22
N LEU A 186 9.41 -9.58 -18.06
CA LEU A 186 8.00 -9.90 -17.84
C LEU A 186 7.05 -8.91 -18.53
N ILE A 187 7.45 -7.66 -18.72
CA ILE A 187 6.70 -6.70 -19.56
C ILE A 187 6.56 -7.24 -21.00
N LEU A 188 7.58 -7.97 -21.48
CA LEU A 188 7.61 -8.58 -22.82
C LEU A 188 6.99 -9.99 -22.84
N GLY A 189 6.81 -10.62 -21.68
CA GLY A 189 6.24 -11.97 -21.54
C GLY A 189 4.71 -12.00 -21.59
N SER A 190 4.13 -13.19 -21.71
CA SER A 190 2.67 -13.35 -21.61
C SER A 190 2.20 -13.31 -20.16
N LEU A 191 1.12 -12.58 -19.89
CA LEU A 191 0.48 -12.52 -18.57
C LEU A 191 0.12 -13.91 -18.03
N SER A 192 -0.28 -14.81 -18.92
CA SER A 192 -0.59 -16.20 -18.59
C SER A 192 0.63 -16.96 -18.05
N SER A 193 1.83 -16.77 -18.63
CA SER A 193 3.06 -17.39 -18.11
C SER A 193 3.42 -16.85 -16.73
N ILE A 194 3.24 -15.55 -16.50
CA ILE A 194 3.50 -14.90 -15.20
C ILE A 194 2.57 -15.47 -14.15
N ASN A 195 1.27 -15.46 -14.44
CA ASN A 195 0.24 -15.96 -13.53
C ASN A 195 0.45 -17.43 -13.20
N LEU A 196 0.77 -18.27 -14.20
CA LEU A 196 1.02 -19.69 -13.96
C LEU A 196 2.22 -19.91 -13.03
N LYS A 197 3.33 -19.17 -13.23
CA LYS A 197 4.50 -19.24 -12.34
C LYS A 197 4.12 -18.86 -10.90
N VAL A 198 3.40 -17.74 -10.73
CA VAL A 198 2.93 -17.26 -9.42
C VAL A 198 2.02 -18.31 -8.75
N ILE A 199 1.01 -18.81 -9.47
CA ILE A 199 0.05 -19.81 -8.96
C ILE A 199 0.77 -21.10 -8.54
N ASN A 200 1.72 -21.59 -9.33
CA ASN A 200 2.49 -22.79 -9.01
C ASN A 200 3.30 -22.65 -7.70
N ASN A 201 3.96 -21.50 -7.52
CA ASN A 201 4.74 -21.24 -6.31
C ASN A 201 3.82 -21.05 -5.09
N LEU A 202 2.74 -20.28 -5.24
CA LEU A 202 1.73 -20.12 -4.18
C LEU A 202 1.11 -21.46 -3.77
N ALA A 203 0.78 -22.33 -4.71
CA ALA A 203 0.23 -23.66 -4.44
C ALA A 203 1.25 -24.56 -3.71
N SER A 204 2.51 -24.53 -4.13
CA SER A 204 3.57 -25.28 -3.46
C SER A 204 3.76 -24.82 -2.00
N ASN A 205 3.76 -23.50 -1.77
CA ASN A 205 3.88 -22.93 -0.42
C ASN A 205 2.62 -23.17 0.42
N PHE A 206 1.43 -23.11 -0.19
CA PHE A 206 0.17 -23.43 0.46
C PHE A 206 0.19 -24.85 1.05
N MET A 207 0.67 -25.80 0.25
CA MET A 207 0.77 -27.21 0.63
C MET A 207 1.82 -27.51 1.73
N ALA A 208 2.73 -26.59 2.04
CA ALA A 208 3.67 -26.77 3.14
C ALA A 208 2.97 -26.74 4.51
N HIS A 209 1.94 -25.89 4.66
CA HIS A 209 1.17 -25.70 5.89
C HIS A 209 -0.32 -25.46 5.58
N PRO A 210 -1.05 -26.44 5.02
CA PRO A 210 -2.38 -26.22 4.46
C PRO A 210 -3.41 -25.77 5.49
N GLU A 211 -3.34 -26.25 6.73
CA GLU A 211 -4.26 -25.88 7.82
C GLU A 211 -4.11 -24.42 8.26
N ASP A 212 -2.88 -23.95 8.45
CA ASP A 212 -2.62 -22.55 8.82
C ASP A 212 -2.98 -21.61 7.67
N ASN A 213 -2.64 -22.01 6.43
CA ASN A 213 -2.90 -21.20 5.26
C ASN A 213 -4.40 -21.12 4.94
N ILE A 214 -5.18 -22.21 5.09
CA ILE A 214 -6.61 -22.20 4.74
C ILE A 214 -7.40 -21.25 5.65
N VAL A 215 -7.06 -21.16 6.94
CA VAL A 215 -7.68 -20.20 7.87
C VAL A 215 -7.44 -18.77 7.40
N TRP A 216 -6.18 -18.42 7.10
CA TRP A 216 -5.85 -17.09 6.58
C TRP A 216 -6.53 -16.79 5.25
N PHE A 217 -6.63 -17.78 4.36
CA PHE A 217 -7.34 -17.62 3.08
C PHE A 217 -8.83 -17.41 3.25
N VAL A 218 -9.50 -18.17 4.11
CA VAL A 218 -10.96 -18.00 4.34
C VAL A 218 -11.25 -16.62 4.92
N GLU A 219 -10.39 -16.12 5.81
CA GLU A 219 -10.52 -14.77 6.37
C GLU A 219 -10.35 -13.66 5.33
N ARG A 220 -9.46 -13.84 4.34
CA ARG A 220 -9.01 -12.76 3.43
C ARG A 220 -9.47 -12.91 1.98
N CYS A 221 -9.92 -14.09 1.54
CA CYS A 221 -10.31 -14.31 0.15
C CYS A 221 -11.49 -13.44 -0.24
N ASN A 222 -12.39 -13.12 0.70
CA ASN A 222 -13.56 -12.28 0.46
C ASN A 222 -13.25 -10.77 0.35
N ASP A 223 -12.00 -10.34 0.57
CA ASP A 223 -11.62 -8.92 0.51
C ASP A 223 -11.77 -8.31 -0.90
N SER A 224 -11.64 -9.12 -1.95
CA SER A 224 -11.86 -8.71 -3.33
C SER A 224 -12.12 -9.91 -4.26
N GLU A 225 -12.74 -9.67 -5.42
CA GLU A 225 -12.95 -10.71 -6.42
C GLU A 225 -11.64 -11.30 -6.97
N LEU A 226 -10.59 -10.47 -7.08
CA LEU A 226 -9.25 -10.93 -7.47
C LEU A 226 -8.64 -11.86 -6.40
N SER A 227 -8.82 -11.54 -5.11
CA SER A 227 -8.41 -12.41 -4.01
C SER A 227 -9.10 -13.77 -4.11
N LYS A 228 -10.43 -13.80 -4.28
CA LYS A 228 -11.18 -15.05 -4.45
C LYS A 228 -10.68 -15.85 -5.64
N THR A 229 -10.52 -15.19 -6.78
CA THR A 229 -10.08 -15.82 -8.04
C THR A 229 -8.70 -16.45 -7.89
N LEU A 230 -7.74 -15.71 -7.34
CA LEU A 230 -6.40 -16.23 -7.11
C LEU A 230 -6.40 -17.41 -6.12
N PHE A 231 -7.19 -17.32 -5.05
CA PHE A 231 -7.32 -18.42 -4.10
C PHE A 231 -7.86 -19.70 -4.77
N PHE A 232 -8.90 -19.59 -5.61
CA PHE A 232 -9.39 -20.76 -6.35
C PHE A 232 -8.33 -21.36 -7.27
N PHE A 233 -7.54 -20.54 -7.97
CA PHE A 233 -6.43 -21.04 -8.76
C PHE A 233 -5.37 -21.76 -7.93
N VAL A 234 -5.01 -21.21 -6.76
CA VAL A 234 -4.07 -21.84 -5.83
C VAL A 234 -4.61 -23.18 -5.32
N LEU A 235 -5.89 -23.26 -4.93
CA LEU A 235 -6.52 -24.51 -4.51
C LEU A 235 -6.54 -25.57 -5.62
N LEU A 236 -6.99 -25.19 -6.83
CA LEU A 236 -7.03 -26.10 -7.96
C LEU A 236 -5.64 -26.64 -8.31
N GLN A 237 -4.63 -25.75 -8.34
CA GLN A 237 -3.25 -26.14 -8.60
C GLN A 237 -2.69 -27.06 -7.50
N SER A 238 -3.02 -26.78 -6.24
CA SER A 238 -2.61 -27.61 -5.10
C SER A 238 -3.16 -29.03 -5.21
N LEU A 239 -4.43 -29.18 -5.61
CA LEU A 239 -5.05 -30.50 -5.84
C LEU A 239 -4.39 -31.27 -6.99
N LEU A 240 -3.98 -30.58 -8.06
CA LEU A 240 -3.23 -31.20 -9.17
C LEU A 240 -1.85 -31.69 -8.72
N LEU A 241 -1.17 -30.93 -7.86
CA LEU A 241 0.13 -31.34 -7.30
C LEU A 241 0.01 -32.59 -6.43
N VAL A 242 -1.07 -32.73 -5.64
CA VAL A 242 -1.33 -33.95 -4.86
C VAL A 242 -1.51 -35.17 -5.77
N LYS A 243 -2.27 -35.04 -6.86
CA LYS A 243 -2.47 -36.13 -7.84
C LYS A 243 -1.20 -36.57 -8.56
N SER A 244 -0.21 -35.69 -8.70
CA SER A 244 1.07 -36.05 -9.34
C SER A 244 2.02 -36.85 -8.45
N LYS A 245 1.75 -36.91 -7.13
CA LYS A 245 2.58 -37.60 -6.13
C LYS A 245 2.00 -38.93 -5.63
N GLY A 246 0.78 -39.28 -6.03
CA GLY A 246 0.12 -40.56 -5.73
C GLY A 246 -0.01 -41.41 -6.97
#